data_AF-A0A1G0YV18-F1
#
_entry.id   AF-A0A1G0YV18-F1
#
_cell.length_a   1.000
_cell.length_b   1.000
_cell.length_c   1.000
_cell.angle_alpha   90.00
_cell.angle_beta   90.00
_cell.angle_gamma   90.00
#
_symmetry.space_group_name_H-M   'P 1'
#
loop_
_entity.id
_entity.type
_entity.pdbx_description
1 polymer ?
#
loop_
_entity_poly.entity_id
_entity_poly.type
_entity_poly.pdbx_seq_one_letter_code
_entity_poly.pdbx_strand_id
1 'polypeptide(L)'
;MPDFGMPFSGLANGKKLTKEELIRAIRFMVAAEYEAIQLYMQLAESTDNKLAVEVLKDIADEEKVHAGEFLRLLKELAPDEEKFYAEGAEEVEEEIAKMKPRKGRR
;
A
#
# COMPACT_ATOMS: atom_id res chain seq x y z
N MET A 1 -12.43 -9.39 9.93
CA MET A 1 -13.72 -9.81 9.35
C MET A 1 -14.20 -8.66 8.47
N PRO A 2 -14.49 -8.87 7.19
CA PRO A 2 -15.26 -7.89 6.42
C PRO A 2 -16.54 -7.55 7.18
N ASP A 3 -16.83 -6.27 7.36
CA ASP A 3 -18.16 -5.84 7.76
C ASP A 3 -19.06 -5.87 6.52
N PHE A 4 -19.57 -7.07 6.23
CA PHE A 4 -20.64 -7.29 5.25
C PHE A 4 -21.96 -6.57 5.63
N GLY A 5 -21.98 -5.81 6.73
CA GLY A 5 -23.16 -5.13 7.26
C GLY A 5 -23.64 -3.93 6.44
N MET A 6 -22.79 -3.30 5.63
CA MET A 6 -23.24 -2.25 4.69
C MET A 6 -22.49 -2.30 3.37
N PRO A 7 -22.96 -3.12 2.41
CA PRO A 7 -22.37 -3.24 1.07
C PRO A 7 -22.64 -2.00 0.18
N PHE A 8 -22.86 -0.83 0.78
CA PHE A 8 -23.74 0.27 0.36
C PHE A 8 -25.21 -0.16 0.30
N SER A 9 -26.12 0.54 0.97
CA SER A 9 -27.58 0.37 0.80
C SER A 9 -28.07 0.90 -0.56
N GLY A 10 -27.44 0.44 -1.64
CA GLY A 10 -28.05 0.26 -2.96
C GLY A 10 -27.90 1.38 -3.99
N LEU A 11 -27.42 2.57 -3.63
CA LEU A 11 -27.20 3.64 -4.62
C LEU A 11 -25.81 4.22 -4.48
N ALA A 12 -25.06 4.27 -5.58
CA ALA A 12 -23.98 5.25 -5.70
C ALA A 12 -24.59 6.60 -5.33
N ASN A 13 -23.97 7.30 -4.38
CA ASN A 13 -24.44 8.61 -3.92
C ASN A 13 -24.84 9.47 -5.14
N GLY A 14 -25.94 10.21 -5.05
CA GLY A 14 -26.45 11.03 -6.18
C GLY A 14 -25.45 12.09 -6.67
N LYS A 15 -24.34 12.25 -5.94
CA LYS A 15 -23.18 13.08 -6.30
C LYS A 15 -21.94 12.20 -6.42
N LYS A 16 -21.15 12.46 -7.47
CA LYS A 16 -19.80 11.93 -7.62
C LYS A 16 -18.84 12.65 -6.65
N LEU A 17 -17.74 11.98 -6.32
CA LEU A 17 -16.68 12.55 -5.48
C LEU A 17 -16.09 13.81 -6.14
N THR A 18 -15.66 14.77 -5.32
CA THR A 18 -14.74 15.82 -5.79
C THR A 18 -13.36 15.23 -6.07
N LYS A 19 -12.48 16.01 -6.71
CA LYS A 19 -11.09 15.60 -6.96
C LYS A 19 -10.37 15.27 -5.64
N GLU A 20 -10.54 16.10 -4.62
CA GLU A 20 -9.90 15.95 -3.32
C GLU A 20 -10.42 14.73 -2.56
N GLU A 21 -11.73 14.46 -2.66
CA GLU A 21 -12.34 13.27 -2.09
C GLU A 21 -11.86 11.99 -2.79
N LEU A 22 -11.71 12.02 -4.12
CA LEU A 22 -11.13 10.90 -4.87
C LEU A 22 -9.68 10.64 -4.47
N ILE A 23 -8.83 11.68 -4.42
CA ILE A 23 -7.44 11.56 -3.97
C ILE A 23 -7.38 10.95 -2.56
N ARG A 24 -8.22 11.43 -1.65
CA ARG A 24 -8.33 10.86 -0.29
C ARG A 24 -8.73 9.38 -0.32
N ALA A 25 -9.71 9.01 -1.14
CA ALA A 25 -10.14 7.63 -1.28
C ALA A 25 -9.01 6.73 -1.82
N ILE A 26 -8.25 7.18 -2.83
CA ILE A 26 -7.11 6.42 -3.36
C ILE A 26 -6.01 6.22 -2.29
N ARG A 27 -5.73 7.21 -1.46
CA ARG A 27 -4.79 7.02 -0.32
C ARG A 27 -5.27 5.93 0.65
N PHE A 28 -6.58 5.85 0.91
CA PHE A 28 -7.14 4.75 1.71
C PHE A 28 -7.04 3.40 0.99
N MET A 29 -7.17 3.35 -0.33
CA MET A 29 -6.97 2.09 -1.07
C MET A 29 -5.52 1.61 -0.98
N VAL A 30 -4.53 2.49 -1.12
CA VAL A 30 -3.11 2.13 -0.87
C VAL A 30 -2.92 1.54 0.53
N ALA A 31 -3.52 2.16 1.55
CA ALA A 31 -3.44 1.66 2.92
C ALA A 31 -4.13 0.30 3.10
N ALA A 32 -5.28 0.09 2.44
CA ALA A 32 -6.02 -1.16 2.48
C ALA A 32 -5.22 -2.32 1.87
N GLU A 33 -4.51 -2.09 0.76
CA GLU A 33 -3.64 -3.13 0.18
C GLU A 33 -2.51 -3.51 1.15
N TYR A 34 -1.87 -2.55 1.81
CA TYR A 34 -0.87 -2.86 2.83
C TYR A 34 -1.45 -3.58 4.04
N GLU A 35 -2.67 -3.26 4.48
CA GLU A 35 -3.36 -4.00 5.53
C GLU A 35 -3.64 -5.45 5.10
N ALA A 36 -4.12 -5.66 3.87
CA ALA A 36 -4.38 -6.98 3.31
C ALA A 36 -3.10 -7.84 3.28
N ILE A 37 -1.99 -7.29 2.78
CA ILE A 37 -0.66 -7.95 2.80
C ILE A 37 -0.34 -8.44 4.20
N GLN A 38 -0.47 -7.58 5.22
CA GLN A 38 -0.12 -7.98 6.59
C GLN A 38 -1.06 -9.02 7.17
N LEU A 39 -2.36 -8.92 6.92
CA LEU A 39 -3.33 -9.92 7.38
C LEU A 39 -3.05 -11.30 6.78
N TYR A 40 -2.74 -11.36 5.48
CA TYR A 40 -2.46 -12.61 4.78
C TYR A 40 -1.14 -13.23 5.23
N MET A 41 -0.08 -12.43 5.32
CA MET A 41 1.23 -12.90 5.78
C MET A 41 1.18 -13.39 7.23
N GLN A 42 0.52 -12.64 8.12
CA GLN A 42 0.37 -13.05 9.52
C GLN A 42 -0.42 -14.36 9.65
N LEU A 43 -1.49 -14.54 8.85
CA LEU A 43 -2.26 -15.79 8.85
C LEU A 43 -1.43 -16.96 8.30
N ALA A 44 -0.67 -16.74 7.22
CA ALA A 44 0.22 -17.73 6.64
C ALA A 44 1.30 -18.18 7.63
N GLU A 45 1.84 -17.26 8.44
CA GLU A 45 2.82 -17.56 9.49
C GLU A 45 2.20 -18.27 10.70
N SER A 46 0.87 -18.20 10.85
CA SER A 46 0.12 -18.74 12.00
C SER A 46 -0.56 -20.09 11.74
N THR A 47 -0.28 -20.73 10.60
CA THR A 47 -0.86 -22.04 10.25
C THR A 47 0.19 -23.00 9.69
N ASP A 48 -0.04 -24.30 9.88
CA ASP A 48 0.77 -25.39 9.31
C ASP A 48 0.14 -26.01 8.04
N ASN A 49 -1.04 -25.54 7.62
CA ASN A 49 -1.70 -25.99 6.41
C ASN A 49 -0.95 -25.47 5.17
N LYS A 50 -0.20 -26.34 4.51
CA LYS A 50 0.66 -26.00 3.36
C LYS A 50 -0.09 -25.31 2.21
N LEU A 51 -1.30 -25.77 1.89
CA LEU A 51 -2.09 -25.16 0.81
C LEU A 51 -2.51 -23.73 1.18
N ALA A 52 -2.94 -23.51 2.43
CA ALA A 52 -3.30 -22.16 2.89
C ALA A 52 -2.09 -21.22 2.86
N VAL A 53 -0.91 -21.68 3.28
CA VAL A 53 0.33 -20.89 3.24
C VAL A 53 0.69 -20.47 1.82
N GLU A 54 0.60 -21.40 0.86
CA GLU A 54 0.91 -21.14 -0.54
C GLU A 54 -0.03 -20.08 -1.12
N VAL A 55 -1.34 -20.26 -0.96
CA VAL A 55 -2.36 -19.33 -1.47
C VAL A 55 -2.26 -17.95 -0.82
N LEU A 56 -2.10 -17.88 0.51
CA LEU A 56 -2.05 -16.61 1.21
C LEU A 56 -0.83 -15.77 0.83
N LYS A 57 0.33 -16.42 0.60
CA LYS A 57 1.54 -15.73 0.16
C LYS A 57 1.42 -15.22 -1.28
N ASP A 58 0.83 -16.03 -2.16
CA ASP A 58 0.58 -15.64 -3.54
C ASP A 58 -0.33 -14.41 -3.61
N ILE A 59 -1.47 -14.43 -2.89
CA ILE A 59 -2.38 -13.28 -2.79
C ILE A 59 -1.64 -12.06 -2.20
N ALA A 60 -0.83 -12.23 -1.15
CA ALA A 60 -0.07 -11.12 -0.56
C ALA A 60 0.95 -10.49 -1.54
N ASP A 61 1.48 -11.27 -2.49
CA ASP A 61 2.33 -10.74 -3.55
C ASP A 61 1.51 -9.99 -4.62
N GLU A 62 0.29 -10.44 -4.94
CA GLU A 62 -0.64 -9.71 -5.81
C GLU A 62 -1.05 -8.35 -5.23
N GLU A 63 -1.31 -8.26 -3.92
CA GLU A 63 -1.68 -6.97 -3.31
C GLU A 63 -0.55 -5.93 -3.36
N LYS A 64 0.72 -6.36 -3.47
CA LYS A 64 1.84 -5.41 -3.74
C LYS A 64 1.73 -4.80 -5.12
N VAL A 65 1.23 -5.55 -6.10
CA VAL A 65 0.96 -5.04 -7.46
C VAL A 65 -0.17 -4.02 -7.39
N HIS A 66 -1.28 -4.33 -6.71
CA HIS A 66 -2.40 -3.40 -6.53
C HIS A 66 -1.98 -2.12 -5.81
N ALA A 67 -1.17 -2.22 -4.75
CA ALA A 67 -0.58 -1.05 -4.09
C ALA A 67 0.21 -0.19 -5.08
N GLY A 68 1.00 -0.82 -5.95
CA GLY A 68 1.73 -0.14 -7.02
C GLY A 68 0.82 0.59 -8.04
N GLU A 69 -0.29 -0.04 -8.44
CA GLU A 69 -1.28 0.57 -9.33
C GLU A 69 -1.91 1.82 -8.71
N PHE A 70 -2.33 1.74 -7.44
CA PHE A 70 -2.90 2.89 -6.74
C PHE A 70 -1.88 4.00 -6.49
N LEU A 71 -0.63 3.67 -6.18
CA LEU A 71 0.45 4.66 -6.05
C LEU A 71 0.69 5.39 -7.37
N ARG A 72 0.71 4.67 -8.50
CA ARG A 72 0.84 5.32 -9.82
C ARG A 72 -0.35 6.21 -10.13
N LEU A 73 -1.57 5.78 -9.83
CA LEU A 73 -2.77 6.59 -10.02
C LEU A 73 -2.75 7.84 -9.12
N LEU A 74 -2.34 7.70 -7.86
CA LEU A 74 -2.23 8.82 -6.92
C LEU A 74 -1.27 9.90 -7.44
N LYS A 75 -0.12 9.48 -8.00
CA LYS A 75 0.83 10.39 -8.64
C LYS A 75 0.22 11.18 -9.81
N GLU A 76 -0.71 10.59 -10.56
CA GLU A 76 -1.43 11.28 -11.64
C GLU A 76 -2.41 12.32 -11.09
N LEU A 77 -3.15 11.95 -10.04
CA LEU A 77 -4.22 12.78 -9.49
C LEU A 77 -3.69 13.95 -8.64
N ALA A 78 -2.55 13.74 -7.97
CA ALA A 78 -1.90 14.67 -7.05
C ALA A 78 -0.38 14.82 -7.36
N PRO A 79 -0.02 15.37 -8.54
CA PRO A 79 1.38 15.49 -8.96
C PRO A 79 2.22 16.41 -8.08
N ASP A 80 1.59 17.31 -7.32
CA ASP A 80 2.24 18.17 -6.34
C ASP A 80 2.78 17.42 -5.12
N GLU A 81 2.31 16.19 -4.86
CA GLU A 81 2.86 15.32 -3.81
C GLU A 81 4.23 14.74 -4.17
N GLU A 82 4.59 14.67 -5.46
CA GLU A 82 5.83 14.04 -5.92
C GLU A 82 7.09 14.64 -5.30
N LYS A 83 7.10 15.96 -5.08
CA LYS A 83 8.24 16.64 -4.43
C LYS A 83 8.48 16.12 -3.01
N PHE A 84 7.41 15.84 -2.25
CA PHE A 84 7.52 15.37 -0.88
C PHE A 84 7.95 13.90 -0.84
N TYR A 85 7.51 13.09 -1.82
CA TYR A 85 7.97 11.70 -1.94
C TYR A 85 9.46 11.62 -2.32
N ALA A 86 9.91 12.52 -3.20
CA ALA A 86 11.32 12.60 -3.57
C ALA A 86 12.19 13.04 -2.38
N GLU A 87 11.75 14.06 -1.64
CA GLU A 87 12.40 14.52 -0.40
C GLU A 87 12.50 13.39 0.63
N GLY A 88 11.40 12.69 0.92
CA GLY A 88 11.42 11.56 1.85
C GLY A 88 12.31 10.40 1.40
N ALA A 89 12.43 10.16 0.09
CA ALA A 89 13.37 9.16 -0.44
C ALA A 89 14.83 9.59 -0.24
N GLU A 90 15.15 10.87 -0.45
CA GLU A 90 16.49 11.43 -0.20
C GLU A 90 16.87 11.33 1.29
N GLU A 91 15.94 11.65 2.20
CA GLU A 91 16.16 11.50 3.65
C GLU A 91 16.55 10.06 4.03
N VAL A 92 15.90 9.06 3.44
CA VAL A 92 16.22 7.64 3.69
C VAL A 92 17.58 7.26 3.08
N GLU A 93 17.93 7.77 1.90
CA GLU A 93 19.26 7.55 1.31
C GLU A 93 20.39 8.13 2.17
N GLU A 94 20.17 9.29 2.81
CA GLU A 94 21.12 9.85 3.78
C GLU A 94 21.29 8.93 5.00
N GLU A 95 20.21 8.39 5.55
CA GLU A 95 20.27 7.42 6.66
C GLU A 95 21.01 6.13 6.25
N ILE A 96 20.74 5.61 5.04
CA ILE A 96 21.46 4.46 4.49
C ILE A 96 22.97 4.77 4.37
N ALA A 97 23.33 5.97 3.91
CA ALA A 97 24.72 6.37 3.76
C ALA A 97 25.46 6.47 5.11
N LYS A 98 24.78 6.92 6.17
CA LYS A 98 25.31 6.94 7.55
C LYS A 98 25.61 5.53 8.07
N MET A 99 24.78 4.54 7.69
CA MET A 99 24.91 3.15 8.14
C MET A 99 25.91 2.33 7.32
N LYS A 100 26.27 2.76 6.11
CA LYS A 100 27.29 2.06 5.30
C LYS A 100 28.65 2.21 5.99
N PRO A 101 29.34 1.09 6.35
CA PRO A 101 30.68 1.19 6.91
C PRO A 101 31.59 1.92 5.92
N ARG A 102 32.34 2.92 6.39
CA ARG A 102 33.40 3.56 5.59
C ARG A 102 34.33 2.46 5.11
N LYS A 103 34.24 2.06 3.83
CA LYS A 103 35.24 1.18 3.21
C LYS A 103 36.60 1.81 3.50
N GLY A 104 37.43 1.08 4.23
CA GLY A 104 38.68 1.57 4.78
C GLY A 104 39.50 2.28 3.70
N ARG A 105 39.95 3.50 4.02
CA ARG A 105 41.12 4.09 3.37
C ARG A 105 42.28 3.12 3.63
N ARG A 106 42.55 2.26 2.65
CA ARG A 106 43.86 1.61 2.51
C ARG A 106 44.79 2.58 1.82
#